data_AF-X1GVM3-F1
#
_entry.id   AF-X1GVM3-F1
#
_cell.length_a   1.000
_cell.length_b   1.000
_cell.length_c   1.000
_cell.angle_alpha   90.00
_cell.angle_beta   90.00
_cell.angle_gamma   90.00
#
_symmetry.space_group_name_H-M   'P 1'
#
loop_
_entity.id
_entity.type
_entity.pdbx_description
1 polymer ?
#
loop_
_entity_poly.entity_id
_entity_poly.type
_entity_poly.pdbx_seq_one_letter_code
_entity_poly.pdbx_strand_id
1 'polypeptide(L)'
;EKLQKLKEVYKDQYKSKILLRIKNELNKRGTIDVLRHQVKDYGVYLDLAYFKPVSKLNPETLDLYNKNILTIYRQVAYSTKNNNTIDMLICLNGLPIAVFELKNQFTSQTVENGIKQFKKTRDSKELLFQYEKRT
;
A
#
# COMPACT_ATOMS: atom_id res chain seq x y z
N GLU A 1 17.57 15.65 0.32
CA GLU A 1 17.15 17.01 -0.08
C GLU A 1 15.65 17.28 0.16
N LYS A 2 14.72 16.53 -0.47
CA LYS A 2 13.26 16.76 -0.38
C LYS A 2 12.70 16.91 1.05
N LEU A 3 13.03 15.97 1.93
CA LEU A 3 12.59 16.00 3.34
C LEU A 3 13.12 17.19 4.13
N GLN A 4 14.31 17.71 3.78
CA GLN A 4 14.93 18.83 4.46
C GLN A 4 14.15 20.13 4.19
N LYS A 5 13.71 20.35 2.94
CA LYS A 5 12.83 21.48 2.57
C LYS A 5 11.53 21.47 3.37
N LEU A 6 10.89 20.30 3.49
CA LEU A 6 9.66 20.16 4.28
C LEU A 6 9.93 20.34 5.79
N LYS A 7 11.10 19.95 6.27
CA LYS A 7 11.54 20.20 7.64
C LYS A 7 11.72 21.69 7.92
N GLU A 8 12.23 22.47 6.97
CA GLU A 8 12.35 23.93 7.11
C GLU A 8 10.97 24.61 7.19
N VAL A 9 10.02 24.15 6.38
CA VAL A 9 8.64 24.68 6.35
C VAL A 9 7.89 24.34 7.64
N TYR A 10 7.87 23.06 8.03
CA TYR A 10 7.06 22.57 9.15
C TYR A 10 7.78 22.52 10.49
N LYS A 11 9.09 22.80 10.50
CA LYS A 11 9.96 22.75 11.69
C LYS A 11 9.83 21.39 12.39
N ASP A 12 9.63 21.38 13.70
CA ASP A 12 9.59 20.16 14.51
C ASP A 12 8.41 19.24 14.16
N GLN A 13 7.35 19.79 13.54
CA GLN A 13 6.14 19.04 13.19
C GLN A 13 6.23 18.36 11.82
N TYR A 14 7.36 18.43 11.11
CA TYR A 14 7.45 17.96 9.73
C TYR A 14 7.03 16.50 9.55
N LYS A 15 7.40 15.60 10.47
CA LYS A 15 7.03 14.18 10.38
C LYS A 15 5.51 13.99 10.42
N SER A 16 4.83 14.60 11.39
CA SER A 16 3.38 14.43 11.55
C SER A 16 2.61 15.09 10.41
N LYS A 17 3.06 16.25 9.92
CA LYS A 17 2.45 16.94 8.77
C LYS A 17 2.61 16.15 7.47
N ILE A 18 3.80 15.61 7.20
CA ILE A 18 4.05 14.77 6.02
C ILE A 18 3.21 13.49 6.06
N LEU A 19 3.16 12.81 7.22
CA LEU A 19 2.33 11.61 7.37
C LEU A 19 0.84 11.93 7.17
N LEU A 20 0.36 13.04 7.73
CA LEU A 20 -1.01 13.50 7.52
C LEU A 20 -1.28 13.81 6.04
N ARG A 21 -0.33 14.44 5.35
CA ARG A 21 -0.43 14.72 3.91
C ARG A 21 -0.54 13.43 3.11
N ILE A 22 0.35 12.47 3.34
CA ILE A 22 0.33 11.16 2.68
C ILE A 22 -0.98 10.43 2.97
N LYS A 23 -1.44 10.41 4.22
CA LYS A 23 -2.72 9.81 4.61
C LYS A 23 -3.90 10.43 3.85
N ASN A 24 -3.93 11.76 3.74
CA ASN A 24 -5.00 12.46 3.03
C ASN A 24 -5.00 12.13 1.54
N GLU A 25 -3.81 12.01 0.94
CA GLU A 25 -3.67 11.62 -0.47
C GLU A 25 -4.08 10.16 -0.71
N LEU A 26 -3.70 9.25 0.18
CA LEU A 26 -4.14 7.84 0.16
C LEU A 26 -5.67 7.74 0.25
N ASN A 27 -6.28 8.53 1.15
CA ASN A 27 -7.74 8.57 1.29
C ASN A 27 -8.47 9.18 0.08
N LYS A 28 -7.80 10.03 -0.70
CA LYS A 28 -8.40 10.75 -1.83
C LYS A 28 -8.22 10.01 -3.16
N ARG A 29 -7.01 9.53 -3.42
CA ARG A 29 -6.61 8.94 -4.72
C ARG A 29 -6.44 7.42 -4.66
N GLY A 30 -6.32 6.87 -3.46
CA GLY A 30 -6.06 5.46 -3.25
C GLY A 30 -4.59 5.06 -3.31
N THR A 31 -4.28 3.88 -2.80
CA THR A 31 -2.91 3.40 -2.61
C THR A 31 -2.16 3.23 -3.93
N ILE A 32 -2.80 2.66 -4.95
CA ILE A 32 -2.15 2.39 -6.24
C ILE A 32 -1.79 3.70 -6.95
N ASP A 33 -2.69 4.68 -6.93
CA ASP A 33 -2.44 5.98 -7.55
C ASP A 33 -1.32 6.75 -6.84
N VAL A 34 -1.33 6.77 -5.51
CA VAL A 34 -0.29 7.43 -4.70
C VAL A 34 1.08 6.76 -4.86
N LEU A 35 1.13 5.44 -5.04
CA LEU A 35 2.40 4.75 -5.32
C LEU A 35 2.93 5.07 -6.72
N ARG A 36 2.05 5.21 -7.72
CA ARG A 36 2.41 5.53 -9.11
C ARG A 36 2.75 7.00 -9.32
N HIS A 37 2.09 7.89 -8.59
CA HIS A 37 2.17 9.33 -8.76
C HIS A 37 2.55 10.02 -7.45
N GLN A 38 3.54 10.91 -7.55
CA GLN A 38 4.10 11.65 -6.42
C GLN A 38 3.06 12.34 -5.55
N VAL A 39 3.33 12.39 -4.24
CA VAL A 39 2.60 13.25 -3.30
C VAL A 39 3.21 14.64 -3.31
N LYS A 40 2.44 15.63 -3.78
CA LYS A 40 2.87 17.04 -3.72
C LYS A 40 2.58 17.64 -2.34
N ASP A 41 3.59 18.26 -1.75
CA ASP A 41 3.49 19.00 -0.49
C ASP A 41 4.40 20.22 -0.50
N TYR A 42 3.86 21.43 -0.29
CA TYR A 42 4.60 22.71 -0.35
C TYR A 42 5.60 22.83 -1.53
N GLY A 43 5.19 22.39 -2.73
CA GLY A 43 6.04 22.44 -3.94
C GLY A 43 7.09 21.32 -4.04
N VAL A 44 7.21 20.48 -3.01
CA VAL A 44 8.04 19.27 -2.99
C VAL A 44 7.22 18.07 -3.46
N TYR A 45 7.82 17.21 -4.28
CA TYR A 45 7.19 16.00 -4.80
C TYR A 45 7.80 14.76 -4.15
N LEU A 46 7.02 14.04 -3.35
CA LEU A 46 7.45 12.85 -2.63
C LEU A 46 7.07 11.59 -3.41
N ASP A 47 8.07 10.83 -3.84
CA ASP A 47 7.90 9.50 -4.42
C ASP A 47 7.82 8.47 -3.28
N LEU A 48 6.75 7.65 -3.26
CA LEU A 48 6.58 6.60 -2.24
C LEU A 48 7.05 5.23 -2.70
N ALA A 49 7.28 5.05 -4.01
CA ALA A 49 7.89 3.88 -4.61
C ALA A 49 8.51 4.25 -5.96
N TYR A 50 9.48 3.44 -6.40
CA TYR A 50 10.09 3.55 -7.72
C TYR A 50 9.76 2.31 -8.54
N PHE A 51 9.41 2.43 -9.82
CA PHE A 51 9.10 1.25 -10.64
C PHE A 51 10.32 0.82 -11.45
N LYS A 52 10.36 -0.47 -11.81
CA LYS A 52 11.46 -1.03 -12.59
C LYS A 52 11.60 -0.22 -13.89
N PRO A 53 12.78 0.36 -14.18
CA PRO A 53 12.96 1.15 -15.39
C PRO A 53 12.90 0.25 -16.64
N VAL A 54 12.40 0.80 -17.74
CA VAL A 54 12.25 0.08 -19.03
C VAL A 54 13.62 -0.27 -19.64
N SER A 55 14.63 0.57 -19.38
CA SER A 55 16.01 0.35 -19.82
C SER A 55 16.97 0.46 -18.63
N LYS A 56 18.17 -0.11 -18.79
CA LYS A 56 19.25 0.00 -17.79
C LYS A 56 20.12 1.27 -17.98
N LEU A 57 19.68 2.21 -18.82
CA LEU A 57 20.46 3.38 -19.19
C LEU A 57 20.59 4.41 -18.06
N ASN A 58 19.64 4.41 -17.12
CA ASN A 58 19.70 5.27 -15.93
C ASN A 58 19.96 4.42 -14.67
N PRO A 59 21.22 4.29 -14.23
CA PRO A 59 21.59 3.49 -13.06
C PRO A 59 20.94 4.01 -11.77
N GLU A 60 20.74 5.32 -11.63
CA GLU A 60 20.11 5.92 -10.44
C GLU A 60 18.67 5.43 -10.25
N THR A 61 17.89 5.34 -11.33
CA THR A 61 16.51 4.82 -11.26
C THR A 61 16.45 3.35 -10.87
N LEU A 62 17.46 2.56 -11.27
CA LEU A 62 17.56 1.16 -10.88
C LEU A 62 17.92 1.04 -9.39
N ASP A 63 18.83 1.86 -8.89
CA ASP A 63 19.19 1.89 -7.48
C ASP A 63 18.00 2.30 -6.59
N LEU A 64 17.21 3.27 -7.04
CA LEU A 64 15.98 3.67 -6.34
C LEU A 64 14.92 2.57 -6.37
N TYR A 65 14.75 1.86 -7.49
CA TYR A 65 13.88 0.68 -7.57
C TYR A 65 14.31 -0.43 -6.59
N ASN A 66 15.60 -0.69 -6.49
CA ASN A 66 16.15 -1.72 -5.60
C ASN A 66 16.02 -1.35 -4.11
N LYS A 67 15.78 -0.08 -3.79
CA LYS A 67 15.51 0.39 -2.41
C LYS A 67 14.07 0.17 -1.97
N ASN A 68 13.17 -0.22 -2.87
CA ASN A 68 11.83 -0.62 -2.46
C ASN A 68 11.87 -1.87 -1.58
N ILE A 69 11.05 -1.87 -0.53
CA ILE A 69 10.90 -2.98 0.39
C ILE A 69 9.56 -3.64 0.11
N LEU A 70 9.59 -4.87 -0.41
CA LEU A 70 8.43 -5.72 -0.56
C LEU A 70 8.31 -6.64 0.66
N THR A 71 7.17 -6.57 1.34
CA THR A 71 6.91 -7.38 2.53
C THR A 71 5.68 -8.26 2.31
N ILE A 72 5.76 -9.52 2.73
CA ILE A 72 4.65 -10.47 2.70
C ILE A 72 4.29 -10.85 4.13
N TYR A 73 3.04 -10.63 4.50
CA TYR A 73 2.48 -11.07 5.77
C TYR A 73 1.51 -12.23 5.54
N ARG A 74 1.52 -13.21 6.43
CA ARG A 74 0.61 -14.36 6.40
C ARG A 74 -0.42 -14.24 7.51
N GLN A 75 -1.63 -14.74 7.26
CA GLN A 75 -2.71 -14.82 8.25
C GLN A 75 -2.97 -13.48 8.96
N VAL A 76 -3.16 -12.41 8.19
CA VAL A 76 -3.32 -11.05 8.74
C VAL A 76 -4.73 -10.90 9.29
N ALA A 77 -4.84 -10.69 10.60
CA ALA A 77 -6.08 -10.25 11.24
C ALA A 77 -6.42 -8.83 10.76
N TYR A 78 -7.62 -8.65 10.22
CA TYR A 78 -8.01 -7.38 9.56
C TYR A 78 -9.16 -6.64 10.24
N SER A 79 -9.81 -7.26 11.23
CA SER A 79 -10.96 -6.71 11.93
C SER A 79 -10.68 -6.62 13.42
N THR A 80 -11.18 -5.56 14.06
CA THR A 80 -11.24 -5.48 15.53
C THR A 80 -12.53 -6.06 16.10
N LYS A 81 -13.48 -6.43 15.23
CA LYS A 81 -14.81 -6.94 15.61
C LYS A 81 -14.92 -8.46 15.57
N ASN A 82 -13.97 -9.12 14.92
CA ASN A 82 -13.91 -10.57 14.77
C ASN A 82 -12.47 -11.04 14.57
N ASN A 83 -12.25 -12.34 14.64
CA ASN A 83 -10.92 -12.96 14.49
C ASN A 83 -10.63 -13.42 13.06
N ASN A 84 -11.32 -12.84 12.07
CA ASN A 84 -11.09 -13.25 10.69
C ASN A 84 -9.73 -12.75 10.20
N THR A 85 -9.09 -13.61 9.43
CA THR A 85 -7.81 -13.33 8.79
C THR A 85 -7.94 -13.40 7.27
N ILE A 86 -6.97 -12.77 6.60
CA ILE A 86 -6.65 -13.03 5.19
C ILE A 86 -5.40 -13.89 5.12
N ASP A 87 -5.31 -14.75 4.11
CA ASP A 87 -4.21 -15.71 4.04
C ASP A 87 -2.86 -15.02 3.79
N MET A 88 -2.81 -14.07 2.86
CA MET A 88 -1.61 -13.26 2.64
C MET A 88 -1.90 -11.80 2.29
N LEU A 89 -1.04 -10.91 2.77
CA LEU A 89 -1.00 -9.49 2.43
C LEU A 89 0.38 -9.15 1.86
N ILE A 90 0.41 -8.52 0.68
CA ILE A 90 1.63 -7.97 0.10
C ILE A 90 1.63 -6.45 0.28
N CYS A 91 2.71 -5.93 0.86
CA CYS A 91 2.95 -4.51 1.05
C CYS A 91 4.20 -4.05 0.28
N LEU A 92 4.17 -2.83 -0.24
CA LEU A 92 5.31 -2.13 -0.83
C LEU A 92 5.62 -0.90 0.02
N ASN A 93 6.84 -0.82 0.56
CA ASN A 93 7.27 0.25 1.47
C ASN A 93 6.29 0.46 2.65
N GLY A 94 5.70 -0.63 3.14
CA GLY A 94 4.71 -0.63 4.22
C GLY A 94 3.27 -0.32 3.80
N LEU A 95 3.01 0.01 2.53
CA LEU A 95 1.66 0.24 2.00
C LEU A 95 1.09 -1.04 1.37
N PRO A 96 -0.12 -1.48 1.75
CA PRO A 96 -0.74 -2.69 1.23
C PRO A 96 -1.17 -2.53 -0.23
N ILE A 97 -0.72 -3.45 -1.09
CA ILE A 97 -0.97 -3.40 -2.54
C ILE A 97 -1.83 -4.57 -3.04
N ALA A 98 -1.79 -5.72 -2.36
CA ALA A 98 -2.55 -6.90 -2.77
C ALA A 98 -2.86 -7.82 -1.60
N VAL A 99 -4.06 -8.41 -1.63
CA VAL A 99 -4.51 -9.44 -0.70
C VAL A 99 -4.73 -10.72 -1.49
N PHE A 100 -4.32 -11.85 -0.91
CA PHE A 100 -4.52 -13.16 -1.49
C PHE A 100 -5.34 -14.02 -0.52
N GLU A 101 -6.31 -14.72 -1.08
CA GLU A 101 -7.02 -15.81 -0.43
C GLU A 101 -6.58 -17.10 -1.11
N LEU A 102 -6.08 -18.05 -0.34
CA LEU A 102 -5.60 -19.34 -0.81
C LEU A 102 -6.70 -20.38 -0.58
N LYS A 103 -6.84 -21.31 -1.53
CA LYS A 103 -7.80 -22.40 -1.46
C LYS A 103 -7.12 -23.71 -1.83
N ASN A 104 -7.54 -24.79 -1.16
CA ASN A 104 -7.02 -26.13 -1.39
C ASN A 104 -8.05 -26.97 -2.15
N GLN A 105 -7.72 -27.36 -3.38
CA GLN A 105 -8.61 -28.18 -4.20
C GLN A 105 -8.83 -29.58 -3.63
N PHE A 106 -7.86 -30.13 -2.89
CA PHE A 106 -7.99 -31.45 -2.25
C PHE A 106 -9.05 -31.45 -1.14
N THR A 107 -9.40 -30.29 -0.58
CA THR A 107 -10.50 -30.12 0.37
C THR A 107 -11.77 -29.58 -0.28
N SER A 108 -11.90 -29.74 -1.60
CA SER A 108 -13.02 -29.25 -2.41
C SER A 108 -13.22 -27.73 -2.34
N GLN A 109 -12.18 -26.98 -2.01
CA GLN A 109 -12.20 -25.52 -2.06
C GLN A 109 -11.59 -25.03 -3.38
N THR A 110 -12.39 -24.34 -4.17
CA THR A 110 -12.04 -23.84 -5.50
C THR A 110 -11.84 -22.32 -5.52
N VAL A 111 -11.38 -21.81 -6.67
CA VAL A 111 -11.22 -20.36 -6.91
C VAL A 111 -12.57 -19.65 -6.79
N GLU A 112 -13.66 -20.26 -7.24
CA GLU A 112 -15.03 -19.73 -7.12
C GLU A 112 -15.42 -19.55 -5.65
N ASN A 113 -14.99 -20.44 -4.76
CA ASN A 113 -15.20 -20.27 -3.32
C ASN A 113 -14.47 -19.03 -2.79
N GLY A 114 -13.22 -18.81 -3.21
CA GLY A 114 -12.46 -17.61 -2.88
C GLY A 114 -13.13 -16.33 -3.37
N ILE A 115 -13.57 -16.30 -4.64
CA ILE A 115 -14.30 -15.16 -5.22
C ILE A 115 -15.60 -14.90 -4.44
N LYS A 116 -16.37 -15.95 -4.12
CA LYS A 116 -17.63 -15.83 -3.38
C LYS A 116 -17.40 -15.30 -1.97
N GLN A 117 -16.36 -15.79 -1.27
CA GLN A 117 -15.98 -15.32 0.06
C GLN A 117 -15.59 -13.84 0.01
N PHE A 118 -14.72 -13.45 -0.93
CA PHE A 118 -14.32 -12.05 -1.07
C PHE A 118 -15.52 -11.13 -1.34
N LYS A 119 -16.47 -11.55 -2.18
CA LYS A 119 -17.67 -10.76 -2.50
C LYS A 119 -18.72 -10.71 -1.39
N LYS A 120 -18.89 -11.79 -0.61
CA LYS A 120 -20.05 -11.95 0.28
C LYS A 120 -19.73 -11.87 1.77
N THR A 121 -18.51 -12.20 2.19
CA THR A 121 -18.17 -12.30 3.62
C THR A 121 -17.16 -11.25 4.08
N ARG A 122 -16.47 -10.57 3.15
CA ARG A 122 -15.55 -9.49 3.49
C ARG A 122 -16.33 -8.17 3.50
N ASP A 123 -16.45 -7.55 4.67
CA ASP A 123 -17.15 -6.28 4.83
C ASP A 123 -16.33 -5.16 4.17
N SER A 124 -16.93 -4.50 3.16
CA SER A 124 -16.34 -3.35 2.46
C SER A 124 -16.01 -2.16 3.37
N LYS A 125 -16.55 -2.12 4.59
CA LYS A 125 -16.21 -1.08 5.59
C LYS A 125 -14.88 -1.35 6.28
N GLU A 126 -14.41 -2.59 6.30
CA GLU A 126 -13.07 -2.91 6.80
C GLU A 126 -12.03 -2.29 5.86
N LEU A 127 -11.06 -1.59 6.44
CA LEU A 127 -10.12 -0.72 5.72
C LEU A 127 -9.41 -1.45 4.57
N LEU A 128 -9.04 -2.71 4.78
CA LEU A 128 -8.33 -3.52 3.80
C LEU A 128 -9.17 -3.88 2.57
N PHE A 129 -10.50 -3.86 2.68
CA PHE A 129 -11.45 -4.17 1.61
C PHE A 129 -12.14 -2.92 1.06
N GLN A 130 -11.85 -1.73 1.60
CA GLN A 130 -12.31 -0.49 1.00
C GLN A 130 -11.67 -0.34 -0.38
N TYR A 131 -12.53 -0.05 -1.36
CA TYR A 131 -12.10 0.19 -2.72
C TYR A 131 -11.10 1.36 -2.74
N GLU A 132 -9.95 1.13 -3.38
CA GLU A 132 -8.81 2.07 -3.53
C GLU A 132 -8.08 2.49 -2.23
N LYS A 133 -8.68 2.42 -1.04
CA LYS A 133 -8.13 2.98 0.21
C LYS A 133 -7.61 1.94 1.19
N ARG A 134 -6.84 0.94 0.72
CA ARG A 134 -6.44 -0.22 1.55
C ARG A 134 -5.55 0.11 2.77
N THR A 135 -5.45 1.35 3.22
CA THR A 135 -4.47 1.95 4.15
C THR A 135 -5.08 2.55 5.40
#